data_AF-A0A6F8TP73-F1
#
_entry.id   AF-A0A6F8TP73-F1
#
_cell.length_a   1.000
_cell.length_b   1.000
_cell.length_c   1.000
_cell.angle_alpha   90.00
_cell.angle_beta   90.00
_cell.angle_gamma   90.00
#
_symmetry.space_group_name_H-M   'P 1'
#
loop_
_entity.id
_entity.type
_entity.pdbx_description
1 polymer ?
#
loop_
_entity_poly.entity_id
_entity_poly.type
_entity_poly.pdbx_seq_one_letter_code
_entity_poly.pdbx_strand_id
1 'polypeptide(L)' 'MNEEQLEDLFHFYGYEDLYKRFKTPLYVTGIMDDADTELLEDFFENFSFDEPVLFDEFRFWFQYYQVSKRPPYSL' A
#
# COMPACT_ATOMS: atom_id res chain seq x y z
N MET A 1 -5.00 -1.88 9.98
CA MET A 1 -6.02 -1.00 9.35
C MET A 1 -7.23 -1.83 8.95
N ASN A 2 -8.47 -1.30 8.97
CA ASN A 2 -9.64 -2.04 8.46
C ASN A 2 -9.88 -1.81 6.96
N GLU A 3 -10.79 -2.56 6.33
CA GLU A 3 -11.04 -2.45 4.88
C GLU A 3 -11.58 -1.07 4.45
N GLU A 4 -12.43 -0.45 5.28
CA GLU A 4 -13.04 0.86 5.02
C GLU A 4 -11.98 1.97 5.04
N GLN A 5 -11.12 1.97 6.06
CA GLN A 5 -9.99 2.89 6.17
C GLN A 5 -9.00 2.73 5.00
N LEU A 6 -8.77 1.50 4.56
CA LEU A 6 -7.91 1.21 3.42
C LEU A 6 -8.52 1.78 2.12
N GLU A 7 -9.81 1.58 1.90
CA GLU A 7 -10.54 2.13 0.75
C GLU A 7 -10.52 3.67 0.76
N ASP A 8 -10.75 4.28 1.93
CA ASP A 8 -10.74 5.73 2.13
C ASP A 8 -9.36 6.34 1.80
N LEU A 9 -8.26 5.70 2.22
CA LEU A 9 -6.92 6.16 1.90
C LEU A 9 -6.64 6.11 0.41
N PHE A 10 -6.92 4.99 -0.24
CA PHE A 10 -6.75 4.89 -1.69
C PHE A 10 -7.57 5.96 -2.43
N HIS A 11 -8.82 6.19 -2.00
CA HIS A 11 -9.65 7.23 -2.57
C HIS A 11 -9.08 8.64 -2.32
N PHE A 12 -8.61 8.95 -1.11
CA PHE A 12 -8.02 10.25 -0.75
C PHE A 12 -6.80 10.61 -1.61
N TYR A 13 -5.94 9.64 -1.93
CA TYR A 13 -4.76 9.84 -2.79
C TYR A 13 -5.06 9.69 -4.29
N GLY A 14 -6.32 9.53 -4.70
CA GLY A 14 -6.72 9.42 -6.11
C GLY A 14 -6.50 8.04 -6.75
N TYR A 15 -6.27 7.02 -5.93
CA TYR A 15 -6.03 5.62 -6.32
C TYR A 15 -7.27 4.72 -6.20
N GLU A 16 -8.48 5.28 -6.26
CA GLU A 16 -9.75 4.54 -6.16
C GLU A 16 -9.83 3.38 -7.18
N ASP A 17 -9.44 3.63 -8.44
CA ASP A 17 -9.45 2.60 -9.48
C ASP A 17 -8.38 1.52 -9.25
N LEU A 18 -7.26 1.89 -8.61
CA LEU A 18 -6.23 0.95 -8.19
C LEU A 18 -6.79 0.02 -7.10
N TYR A 19 -7.47 0.58 -6.10
CA TYR A 19 -8.09 -0.19 -5.02
C TYR A 19 -9.14 -1.16 -5.56
N LYS A 20 -10.03 -0.73 -6.46
CA LYS A 20 -11.02 -1.62 -7.08
C LYS A 20 -10.38 -2.83 -7.78
N ARG A 21 -9.26 -2.61 -8.46
CA ARG A 21 -8.50 -3.69 -9.14
C ARG A 21 -7.75 -4.58 -8.15
N PHE A 22 -7.29 -4.02 -7.04
CA PHE A 22 -6.41 -4.72 -6.09
C PHE A 22 -7.12 -5.26 -4.85
N LYS A 23 -8.40 -4.95 -4.63
CA LYS A 23 -9.15 -5.38 -3.43
C LYS A 23 -9.00 -6.87 -3.13
N THR A 24 -9.27 -7.72 -4.12
CA THR A 24 -9.14 -9.18 -3.97
C THR A 24 -7.69 -9.63 -3.69
N PRO A 25 -6.68 -9.25 -4.49
CA PRO A 25 -5.31 -9.67 -4.19
C PRO A 25 -4.73 -9.06 -2.90
N LEU A 26 -5.13 -7.85 -2.50
CA LEU A 26 -4.79 -7.28 -1.18
C LEU A 26 -5.31 -8.17 -0.05
N TYR A 27 -6.59 -8.56 -0.13
CA TYR A 27 -7.23 -9.46 0.83
C TYR A 27 -6.57 -10.85 0.87
N VAL A 28 -6.31 -11.46 -0.30
CA VAL A 28 -5.73 -12.81 -0.39
C VAL A 28 -4.29 -12.85 0.10
N THR A 29 -3.50 -11.81 -0.16
CA THR A 29 -2.09 -11.79 0.22
C THR A 29 -1.85 -11.34 1.67
N GLY A 30 -2.83 -10.70 2.31
CA GLY A 30 -2.68 -10.14 3.66
C GLY A 30 -1.61 -9.05 3.76
N ILE A 31 -1.19 -8.46 2.63
CA ILE A 31 -0.08 -7.48 2.60
C ILE A 31 -0.37 -6.22 3.43
N MET A 32 -1.65 -5.92 3.67
CA MET A 32 -2.11 -4.78 4.48
C MET A 32 -2.37 -5.14 5.95
N ASP A 33 -2.23 -6.40 6.36
CA ASP A 33 -2.61 -6.85 7.70
C ASP A 33 -1.72 -6.23 8.78
N ASP A 34 -0.41 -6.11 8.50
CA ASP A 34 0.59 -5.51 9.39
C ASP A 34 0.86 -4.02 9.05
N ALA A 35 0.16 -3.46 8.07
CA ALA A 35 0.32 -2.06 7.69
C ALA A 35 -0.56 -1.16 8.57
N ASP A 36 0.05 -0.12 9.12
CA ASP A 36 -0.67 0.99 9.72
C ASP A 36 -0.99 2.07 8.68
N THR A 37 -1.90 2.96 9.05
CA THR A 37 -2.36 4.07 8.20
C THR A 37 -1.20 5.00 7.85
N GLU A 38 -0.37 5.35 8.85
CA GLU A 38 0.76 6.29 8.68
C GLU A 38 1.77 5.79 7.62
N LEU A 39 2.09 4.50 7.62
CA LEU A 39 3.00 3.90 6.64
C LEU A 39 2.44 3.96 5.22
N LEU A 40 1.14 3.74 5.05
CA LEU A 40 0.50 3.79 3.73
C LEU A 40 0.34 5.22 3.22
N GLU A 41 -0.01 6.16 4.09
CA GLU A 41 -0.01 7.60 3.79
C GLU A 41 1.36 8.06 3.31
N ASP A 42 2.41 7.78 4.11
CA ASP A 42 3.78 8.12 3.79
C ASP A 42 4.27 7.40 2.50
N PHE A 43 3.81 6.17 2.23
CA PHE A 43 4.07 5.50 0.96
C PHE A 43 3.45 6.26 -0.23
N PHE A 44 2.19 6.64 -0.14
CA PHE A 44 1.51 7.37 -1.21
C PHE A 44 2.03 8.80 -1.43
N GLU A 45 2.62 9.41 -0.40
CA GLU A 45 3.33 10.69 -0.55
C GLU A 45 4.65 10.57 -1.33
N ASN A 46 5.27 9.39 -1.31
CA ASN A 46 6.59 9.16 -1.91
C ASN A 46 6.55 8.35 -3.23
N PHE A 47 5.41 7.77 -3.60
CA PHE A 47 5.22 6.97 -4.80
C PHE A 47 4.05 7.46 -5.65
N SER A 48 4.27 7.57 -6.97
CA SER A 48 3.22 7.79 -7.97
C SER A 48 2.99 6.56 -8.83
N PHE A 49 1.75 6.38 -9.27
CA PHE A 49 1.31 5.25 -10.10
C PHE A 49 0.64 5.79 -11.37
N ASP A 50 1.46 6.27 -12.31
CA ASP A 50 0.99 7.02 -13.50
C ASP A 50 0.58 6.15 -14.71
N GLU A 51 0.76 4.84 -14.64
CA GLU A 51 0.46 3.88 -15.71
C GLU A 51 -0.41 2.72 -15.20
N PRO A 52 -0.93 1.79 -16.02
CA PRO A 52 -1.63 0.63 -15.49
C PRO A 52 -0.68 -0.23 -14.65
N VAL A 53 -0.61 0.07 -13.35
CA VAL A 53 0.21 -0.65 -12.39
C VAL A 53 -0.35 -2.05 -12.21
N LEU A 54 0.54 -3.03 -12.23
CA LEU A 54 0.22 -4.41 -11.89
C LEU A 54 0.24 -4.59 -10.38
N PHE A 55 -0.58 -5.51 -9.87
CA PHE A 55 -0.60 -5.77 -8.43
C PHE A 55 0.77 -6.17 -7.88
N ASP A 56 1.52 -7.00 -8.61
CA ASP A 56 2.85 -7.43 -8.18
C ASP A 56 3.86 -6.29 -8.10
N GLU A 57 3.73 -5.28 -8.97
CA GLU A 57 4.56 -4.08 -8.94
C GLU A 57 4.23 -3.23 -7.72
N PHE A 58 2.95 -2.95 -7.48
CA PHE A 58 2.50 -2.28 -6.26
C PHE A 58 3.00 -3.00 -5.00
N ARG A 59 2.81 -4.33 -4.95
CA ARG A 59 3.26 -5.18 -3.84
C ARG A 59 4.76 -5.08 -3.64
N PHE A 60 5.54 -5.14 -4.70
CA PHE A 60 7.00 -5.03 -4.62
C PHE A 60 7.42 -3.68 -4.02
N TRP A 61 6.88 -2.57 -4.54
CA TRP A 61 7.24 -1.24 -4.06
C TRP A 61 6.81 -1.00 -2.62
N PHE A 62 5.62 -1.45 -2.25
CA PHE A 62 5.14 -1.34 -0.88
C PHE A 62 6.03 -2.13 0.09
N GLN A 63 6.35 -3.39 -0.22
CA GLN A 63 7.24 -4.20 0.63
C GLN A 63 8.65 -3.62 0.72
N TYR A 64 9.19 -3.13 -0.39
CA TYR A 64 10.47 -2.43 -0.40
C TYR A 64 10.45 -1.22 0.54
N TYR A 65 9.37 -0.43 0.47
CA TYR A 65 9.19 0.73 1.33
C TYR A 65 9.16 0.35 2.81
N GLN A 66 8.34 -0.64 3.17
CA GLN A 66 8.26 -1.17 4.54
C GLN A 66 9.64 -1.57 5.08
N VAL A 67 10.46 -2.25 4.27
CA VAL A 67 11.81 -2.65 4.66
C VAL A 67 12.73 -1.44 4.79
N SER A 68 12.64 -0.46 3.89
CA SER A 68 13.49 0.74 3.92
C SER A 68 13.24 1.64 5.14
N LYS A 69 12.02 1.61 5.69
CA LYS A 69 11.65 2.36 6.91
C LYS A 69 12.01 1.63 8.20
N ARG A 70 12.36 0.34 8.14
CA ARG A 70 12.86 -0.38 9.31
C ARG A 70 14.27 0.12 9.63
N PRO A 71 14.55 0.54 10.88
CA PRO A 71 15.90 0.90 11.27
C PRO A 71 16.84 -0.30 11.02
N PRO A 72 18.06 -0.07 10.52
CA PRO A 72 18.96 -1.14 10.06
C PRO A 72 19.38 -2.11 11.17
N TYR A 73 19.15 -1.78 12.44
CA TYR A 73 19.41 -2.64 13.59
C TYR A 73 18.35 -2.37 14.67
N SER A 74 17.45 -3.33 14.90
CA SER A 74 16.69 -3.43 16.15
C SER A 74 17.51 -4.35 17.06
N LEU A 75 18.17 -3.78 18.08
CA LEU A 75 18.85 -4.53 19.15
C LEU A 75 17.85 -4.99 20.20
#